data_AF-A0A843K8H8-F1
#
_entry.id   AF-A0A843K8H8-F1
#
_cell.length_a   1.000
_cell.length_b   1.000
_cell.length_c   1.000
_cell.angle_alpha   90.00
_cell.angle_beta   90.00
_cell.angle_gamma   90.00
#
_symmetry.space_group_name_H-M   'P 1'
#
loop_
_entity.id
_entity.type
_entity.pdbx_description
1 polymer ?
#
loop_
_entity_poly.entity_id
_entity_poly.type
_entity_poly.pdbx_seq_one_letter_code
_entity_poly.pdbx_strand_id
1 'polypeptide(L)'
;MPDYKRLSIFISFPFLATLLLMMFLHPLPGLAEIRVCPDGCDYSDLKQALNASAQDETITVCSGVYSHPVVVAKRVFLHGLDTGQGKPVLVPQEEQVVLAAYGATLRGFRFPKPEDSGRKPAQNCTLEVILPAIIFFNEFWGKGSVCPEDAASWNSSQKINYQFRSRVLRGYLGNYWDDYSGSDENGDGIGDQPVFLNEKNIDYHPLMYPVDNYRVPEEKEIETELIRARVDEPFTISLPSNPTTGYAWTMDYDNVLLRAEDAEFQPSATNAVRPGAGGTSVFVFTPLRIGKTTIRLVYKRPWENIVADTRAFYVEIIS
;
A
#
# COMPACT_ATOMS: atom_id res chain seq x y z
N MET A 1 65.56 26.10 -52.59
CA MET A 1 66.53 26.12 -51.47
C MET A 1 66.68 27.56 -51.04
N PRO A 2 66.72 27.93 -49.74
CA PRO A 2 66.83 27.17 -48.48
C PRO A 2 65.59 27.41 -47.57
N ASP A 3 65.43 27.00 -46.32
CA ASP A 3 65.92 25.91 -45.47
C ASP A 3 65.10 26.03 -44.17
N TYR A 4 64.71 24.88 -43.64
CA TYR A 4 63.75 24.63 -42.57
C TYR A 4 64.47 24.73 -41.23
N LYS A 5 64.38 25.88 -40.56
CA LYS A 5 64.80 25.97 -39.14
C LYS A 5 63.64 25.60 -38.22
N ARG A 6 63.81 24.42 -37.65
CA ARG A 6 63.08 23.83 -36.52
C ARG A 6 62.82 24.87 -35.42
N LEU A 7 61.55 25.10 -35.09
CA LEU A 7 61.14 25.57 -33.77
C LEU A 7 60.30 24.47 -33.11
N SER A 8 60.97 23.67 -32.29
CA SER A 8 60.35 22.78 -31.31
C SER A 8 59.82 23.64 -30.16
N ILE A 9 58.51 23.89 -30.15
CA ILE A 9 57.81 24.50 -29.01
C ILE A 9 57.20 23.37 -28.18
N PHE A 10 57.79 23.14 -27.02
CA PHE A 10 57.19 22.38 -25.93
C PHE A 10 56.00 23.17 -25.37
N ILE A 11 54.77 22.73 -25.64
CA ILE A 11 53.60 23.20 -24.89
C ILE A 11 53.31 22.17 -23.81
N SER A 12 53.73 22.52 -22.60
CA SER A 12 53.33 21.88 -21.35
C SER A 12 51.81 21.93 -21.18
N PHE A 13 51.17 20.76 -21.08
CA PHE A 13 49.80 20.62 -20.58
C PHE A 13 49.84 20.47 -19.05
N PRO A 14 49.43 21.49 -18.28
CA PRO A 14 48.86 21.21 -16.97
C PRO A 14 47.60 22.05 -16.77
N PHE A 15 46.55 21.83 -17.57
CA PHE A 15 45.27 22.52 -17.37
C PHE A 15 44.04 21.65 -17.70
N LEU A 16 44.16 20.32 -17.59
CA LEU A 16 43.03 19.40 -17.78
C LEU A 16 42.72 18.54 -16.54
N ALA A 17 43.45 18.71 -15.44
CA ALA A 17 43.28 17.90 -14.23
C ALA A 17 42.48 18.61 -13.11
N THR A 18 42.07 19.87 -13.29
CA THR A 18 41.33 20.64 -12.28
C THR A 18 39.84 20.79 -12.57
N LEU A 19 39.32 20.28 -13.69
CA LEU A 19 37.89 20.31 -14.01
C LEU A 19 37.16 18.99 -13.69
N LEU A 20 37.87 17.96 -13.22
CA LEU A 20 37.27 16.64 -12.91
C LEU A 20 37.10 16.36 -11.41
N LEU A 21 37.27 17.36 -10.54
CA LEU A 21 37.15 17.22 -9.09
C LEU A 21 36.18 18.25 -8.46
N MET A 22 35.13 18.63 -9.20
CA MET A 22 33.96 19.37 -8.68
C MET A 22 32.64 18.80 -9.24
N MET A 23 32.56 17.50 -9.52
CA MET A 23 31.31 16.80 -9.89
C MET A 23 30.88 15.73 -8.88
N PHE A 24 31.36 15.77 -7.63
CA PHE A 24 30.99 14.78 -6.59
C PHE A 24 30.64 15.41 -5.25
N LEU A 25 29.77 16.42 -5.26
CA LEU A 25 29.09 16.94 -4.05
C LEU A 25 27.70 17.50 -4.36
N HIS A 26 27.05 17.00 -5.41
CA HIS A 26 25.60 17.09 -5.46
C HIS A 26 25.11 15.89 -4.66
N PRO A 27 24.33 16.06 -3.58
CA PRO A 27 23.68 14.93 -2.96
C PRO A 27 22.95 14.19 -4.09
N LEU A 28 23.22 12.89 -4.24
CA LEU A 28 22.29 12.02 -4.93
C LEU A 28 20.91 12.38 -4.38
N PRO A 29 19.89 12.66 -5.22
CA PRO A 29 18.55 12.82 -4.70
C PRO A 29 18.25 11.52 -3.95
N GLY A 30 18.38 11.58 -2.63
CA GLY A 30 17.80 10.58 -1.77
C GLY A 30 16.34 10.54 -2.15
N LEU A 31 15.79 9.33 -2.19
CA LEU A 31 14.36 9.04 -2.25
C LEU A 31 13.64 9.70 -1.06
N ALA A 32 13.62 11.03 -1.01
CA ALA A 32 12.87 11.79 -0.05
C ALA A 32 11.42 11.68 -0.49
N GLU A 33 10.76 10.64 0.00
CA GLU A 33 9.32 10.47 -0.14
C GLU A 33 8.63 11.65 0.53
N ILE A 34 7.89 12.45 -0.24
CA ILE A 34 7.09 13.54 0.32
C ILE A 34 5.97 12.91 1.14
N ARG A 35 5.89 13.22 2.43
CA ARG A 35 4.86 12.68 3.30
C ARG A 35 3.83 13.75 3.69
N VAL A 36 2.56 13.41 3.52
CA VAL A 36 1.41 14.26 3.87
C VAL A 36 0.62 13.60 4.98
N CYS A 37 0.46 14.28 6.11
CA CYS A 37 -0.26 13.77 7.27
C CYS A 37 -1.01 14.92 7.95
N PRO A 38 -2.14 14.68 8.63
CA PRO A 38 -2.82 15.72 9.40
C PRO A 38 -1.88 16.47 10.35
N ASP A 39 -0.95 15.74 10.98
CA ASP A 39 0.10 16.30 11.85
C ASP A 39 1.43 15.54 11.68
N GLY A 40 2.56 16.24 11.88
CA GLY A 40 3.88 15.62 12.10
C GLY A 40 4.65 15.12 10.85
N CYS A 41 4.24 15.52 9.64
CA CYS A 41 4.91 15.17 8.38
C CYS A 41 5.39 16.43 7.63
N ASP A 42 6.00 16.25 6.46
CA ASP A 42 6.57 17.34 5.65
C ASP A 42 5.51 18.38 5.26
N TYR A 43 4.30 17.91 4.98
CA TYR A 43 3.13 18.73 4.67
C TYR A 43 1.91 18.24 5.46
N SER A 44 1.08 19.18 5.91
CA SER A 44 -0.28 18.88 6.40
C SER A 44 -1.37 19.08 5.35
N ASP A 45 -1.01 19.70 4.22
CA ASP A 45 -1.91 20.00 3.12
C ASP A 45 -1.43 19.34 1.81
N LEU A 46 -2.29 18.54 1.21
CA LEU A 46 -1.97 17.78 0.00
C LEU A 46 -1.72 18.70 -1.21
N LYS A 47 -2.40 19.84 -1.28
CA LYS A 47 -2.19 20.82 -2.37
C LYS A 47 -0.80 21.45 -2.27
N GLN A 48 -0.31 21.76 -1.07
CA GLN A 48 1.07 22.22 -0.88
C GLN A 48 2.09 21.17 -1.32
N ALA A 49 1.90 19.90 -0.94
CA ALA A 49 2.78 18.80 -1.35
C ALA A 49 2.82 18.62 -2.88
N LEU A 50 1.65 18.63 -3.53
CA LEU A 50 1.54 18.56 -5.00
C LEU A 50 2.27 19.73 -5.69
N ASN A 51 2.12 20.94 -5.17
CA ASN A 51 2.80 22.11 -5.72
C ASN A 51 4.32 22.03 -5.58
N ALA A 52 4.81 21.56 -4.43
CA ALA A 52 6.23 21.44 -4.13
C ALA A 52 6.91 20.25 -4.82
N SER A 53 6.15 19.20 -5.15
CA SER A 53 6.70 17.99 -5.76
C SER A 53 7.35 18.20 -7.13
N ALA A 54 8.40 17.41 -7.36
CA ALA A 54 9.05 17.20 -8.64
C ALA A 54 8.30 16.17 -9.50
N GLN A 55 8.63 16.12 -10.78
CA GLN A 55 8.12 15.08 -11.67
C GLN A 55 8.66 13.70 -11.25
N ASP A 56 7.82 12.68 -11.36
CA ASP A 56 8.09 11.28 -10.97
C ASP A 56 8.29 11.06 -9.47
N GLU A 57 7.91 12.03 -8.65
CA GLU A 57 8.02 11.91 -7.19
C GLU A 57 6.82 11.16 -6.60
N THR A 58 7.09 10.36 -5.57
CA THR A 58 6.05 9.71 -4.77
C THR A 58 5.61 10.64 -3.65
N ILE A 59 4.31 10.89 -3.58
CA ILE A 59 3.66 11.60 -2.47
C ILE A 59 2.85 10.58 -1.69
N THR A 60 3.29 10.29 -0.47
CA THR A 60 2.59 9.37 0.42
C THR A 60 1.70 10.12 1.39
N VAL A 61 0.42 9.80 1.35
CA VAL A 61 -0.64 10.46 2.10
C VAL A 61 -1.13 9.51 3.18
N CYS A 62 -0.93 9.87 4.44
CA CYS A 62 -1.33 9.07 5.60
C CYS A 62 -2.83 9.16 5.85
N SER A 63 -3.36 8.25 6.69
CA SER A 63 -4.75 8.25 7.13
C SER A 63 -5.20 9.64 7.58
N GLY A 64 -6.38 10.05 7.15
CA GLY A 64 -6.94 11.36 7.42
C GLY A 64 -8.05 11.72 6.43
N VAL A 65 -8.74 12.82 6.71
CA VAL A 65 -9.75 13.38 5.80
C VAL A 65 -9.16 14.63 5.16
N TYR A 66 -9.06 14.63 3.84
CA TYR A 66 -8.51 15.73 3.05
C TYR A 66 -9.65 16.40 2.27
N SER A 67 -10.01 17.60 2.71
CA SER A 67 -11.18 18.34 2.22
C SER A 67 -10.83 19.48 1.25
N HIS A 68 -9.55 19.76 1.04
CA HIS A 68 -9.10 20.73 0.06
C HIS A 68 -9.11 20.12 -1.35
N PRO A 69 -9.27 20.96 -2.39
CA PRO A 69 -9.15 20.52 -3.78
C PRO A 69 -7.81 19.83 -4.08
N VAL A 70 -7.87 18.78 -4.88
CA VAL A 70 -6.70 17.99 -5.27
C VAL A 70 -6.58 18.02 -6.78
N VAL A 71 -5.62 18.79 -7.29
CA VAL A 71 -5.35 18.88 -8.74
C VAL A 71 -3.94 18.36 -9.02
N VAL A 72 -3.85 17.26 -9.74
CA VAL A 72 -2.60 16.61 -10.10
C VAL A 72 -2.17 17.08 -11.49
N ALA A 73 -1.45 18.20 -11.53
CA ALA A 73 -1.01 18.86 -12.76
C ALA A 73 0.39 18.44 -13.24
N LYS A 74 1.07 17.54 -12.51
CA LYS A 74 2.38 16.99 -12.85
C LYS A 74 2.35 15.47 -12.69
N ARG A 75 3.21 14.75 -13.42
CA ARG A 75 3.32 13.30 -13.27
C ARG A 75 3.95 12.98 -11.92
N VAL A 76 3.12 12.52 -10.98
CA VAL A 76 3.51 12.09 -9.63
C VAL A 76 2.83 10.77 -9.28
N PHE A 77 3.34 10.09 -8.26
CA PHE A 77 2.75 8.86 -7.74
C PHE A 77 2.08 9.15 -6.39
N LEU A 78 0.76 9.34 -6.40
CA LEU A 78 -0.02 9.50 -5.18
C LEU A 78 -0.30 8.14 -4.56
N HIS A 79 0.17 7.97 -3.33
CA HIS A 79 0.05 6.72 -2.58
C HIS A 79 -0.62 6.98 -1.23
N GLY A 80 -1.82 6.44 -1.05
CA GLY A 80 -2.50 6.45 0.24
C GLY A 80 -2.01 5.32 1.16
N LEU A 81 -1.45 5.72 2.29
CA LEU A 81 -0.90 4.86 3.33
C LEU A 81 -1.90 4.77 4.49
N ASP A 82 -2.23 3.54 4.89
CA ASP A 82 -3.01 3.35 6.12
C ASP A 82 -2.05 3.40 7.32
N THR A 83 -2.13 4.47 8.10
CA THR A 83 -1.37 4.65 9.34
C THR A 83 -2.14 4.18 10.59
N GLY A 84 -3.17 3.36 10.41
CA GLY A 84 -3.96 2.74 11.48
C GLY A 84 -5.36 3.35 11.69
N GLN A 85 -5.77 4.30 10.85
CA GLN A 85 -7.11 4.90 10.87
C GLN A 85 -7.87 4.66 9.54
N GLY A 86 -7.42 3.69 8.74
CA GLY A 86 -7.94 3.40 7.41
C GLY A 86 -7.23 4.22 6.33
N LYS A 87 -7.49 3.88 5.07
CA LYS A 87 -6.93 4.62 3.92
C LYS A 87 -7.39 6.09 3.89
N PRO A 88 -6.54 7.04 3.44
CA PRO A 88 -6.89 8.46 3.37
C PRO A 88 -8.15 8.70 2.55
N VAL A 89 -9.00 9.59 3.06
CA VAL A 89 -10.30 9.92 2.47
C VAL A 89 -10.20 11.27 1.77
N LEU A 90 -10.52 11.31 0.48
CA LEU A 90 -10.58 12.54 -0.31
C LEU A 90 -12.04 12.99 -0.41
N VAL A 91 -12.38 14.11 0.25
CA VAL A 91 -13.73 14.68 0.26
C VAL A 91 -13.66 16.19 -0.01
N PRO A 92 -13.26 16.60 -1.23
CA PRO A 92 -13.10 18.01 -1.51
C PRO A 92 -14.46 18.74 -1.44
N GLN A 93 -14.53 19.79 -0.61
CA GLN A 93 -15.81 20.46 -0.31
C GLN A 93 -16.31 21.34 -1.46
N GLU A 94 -15.43 21.96 -2.24
CA GLU A 94 -15.79 22.94 -3.28
C GLU A 94 -15.37 22.55 -4.71
N GLU A 95 -14.44 21.60 -4.87
CA GLU A 95 -13.89 21.19 -6.17
C GLU A 95 -13.82 19.65 -6.27
N GLN A 96 -13.47 19.11 -7.42
CA GLN A 96 -13.28 17.66 -7.63
C GLN A 96 -11.81 17.27 -7.38
N VAL A 97 -11.53 15.97 -7.23
CA VAL A 97 -10.16 15.48 -7.41
C VAL A 97 -9.91 15.37 -8.91
N VAL A 98 -8.87 16.03 -9.42
CA VAL A 98 -8.61 16.11 -10.86
C VAL A 98 -7.22 15.53 -11.18
N LEU A 99 -7.18 14.51 -12.04
CA LEU A 99 -5.95 13.99 -12.62
C LEU A 99 -5.72 14.62 -14.00
N ALA A 100 -4.84 15.61 -14.04
CA ALA A 100 -4.55 16.43 -15.23
C ALA A 100 -3.09 16.27 -15.70
N ALA A 101 -2.49 15.10 -15.48
CA ALA A 101 -1.11 14.82 -15.87
C ALA A 101 -0.95 13.40 -16.42
N TYR A 102 -0.35 13.30 -17.60
CA TYR A 102 -0.07 12.02 -18.25
C TYR A 102 0.84 11.14 -17.38
N GLY A 103 0.41 9.91 -17.12
CA GLY A 103 1.14 8.92 -16.34
C GLY A 103 1.10 9.15 -14.82
N ALA A 104 0.31 10.12 -14.32
CA ALA A 104 0.08 10.24 -12.89
C ALA A 104 -0.54 8.94 -12.36
N THR A 105 -0.15 8.54 -11.15
CA THR A 105 -0.72 7.36 -10.47
C THR A 105 -1.52 7.77 -9.25
N LEU A 106 -2.68 7.16 -9.05
CA LEU A 106 -3.51 7.33 -7.88
C LEU A 106 -3.83 5.95 -7.28
N ARG A 107 -3.36 5.69 -6.06
CA ARG A 107 -3.65 4.44 -5.35
C ARG A 107 -3.83 4.63 -3.85
N GLY A 108 -4.65 3.79 -3.22
CA GLY A 108 -4.81 3.74 -1.77
C GLY A 108 -5.71 4.83 -1.18
N PHE A 109 -6.66 5.38 -1.95
CA PHE A 109 -7.56 6.43 -1.46
C PHE A 109 -9.02 5.97 -1.39
N ARG A 110 -9.79 6.58 -0.49
CA ARG A 110 -11.24 6.38 -0.37
C ARG A 110 -12.01 7.61 -0.85
N PHE A 111 -13.03 7.38 -1.66
CA PHE A 111 -13.96 8.38 -2.19
C PHE A 111 -15.38 8.03 -1.71
N PRO A 112 -15.81 8.54 -0.55
CA PRO A 112 -17.12 8.22 0.00
C PRO A 112 -18.22 8.91 -0.82
N LYS A 113 -19.43 8.37 -0.71
CA LYS A 113 -20.62 9.03 -1.26
C LYS A 113 -20.80 10.40 -0.60
N PRO A 114 -20.99 11.48 -1.36
CA PRO A 114 -21.37 12.76 -0.77
C PRO A 114 -22.67 12.60 0.02
N GLU A 115 -22.70 13.03 1.29
CA GLU A 115 -23.97 13.15 2.02
C GLU A 115 -24.89 14.10 1.23
N ASP A 116 -26.21 13.87 1.35
CA ASP A 116 -27.28 14.56 0.60
C ASP A 116 -27.21 16.08 0.82
N SER A 117 -26.30 16.73 0.09
CA SER A 117 -25.73 18.04 0.42
C SER A 117 -26.58 19.18 -0.11
N GLY A 118 -27.88 18.94 -0.37
CA GLY A 118 -28.75 19.88 -1.06
C GLY A 118 -28.22 20.34 -2.43
N ARG A 119 -27.12 19.74 -2.92
CA ARG A 119 -26.54 19.98 -4.24
C ARG A 119 -27.47 19.35 -5.26
N LYS A 120 -27.98 20.16 -6.17
CA LYS A 120 -28.72 19.66 -7.34
C LYS A 120 -27.82 18.68 -8.11
N PRO A 121 -28.34 17.51 -8.50
CA PRO A 121 -27.59 16.51 -9.25
C PRO A 121 -27.46 16.97 -10.69
N ALA A 122 -26.35 17.62 -11.00
CA ALA A 122 -25.89 17.77 -12.37
C ALA A 122 -24.37 17.51 -12.38
N GLN A 123 -23.96 16.38 -12.97
CA GLN A 123 -22.65 16.23 -13.62
C GLN A 123 -21.34 16.26 -12.81
N ASN A 124 -21.32 16.20 -11.47
CA ASN A 124 -20.04 16.24 -10.76
C ASN A 124 -19.62 14.87 -10.20
N CYS A 125 -18.71 14.22 -10.90
CA CYS A 125 -17.92 13.11 -10.39
C CYS A 125 -17.05 13.57 -9.20
N THR A 126 -16.66 12.64 -8.32
CA THR A 126 -15.70 12.91 -7.25
C THR A 126 -14.24 12.86 -7.75
N LEU A 127 -14.00 12.10 -8.82
CA LEU A 127 -12.73 12.02 -9.53
C LEU A 127 -12.92 12.33 -11.02
N GLU A 128 -12.22 13.34 -11.51
CA GLU A 128 -12.13 13.70 -12.93
C GLU A 128 -10.75 13.29 -13.47
N VAL A 129 -10.72 12.59 -14.60
CA VAL A 129 -9.48 12.11 -15.23
C VAL A 129 -9.38 12.73 -16.61
N ILE A 130 -8.61 13.82 -16.69
CA ILE A 130 -8.49 14.65 -17.89
C ILE A 130 -7.41 14.13 -18.83
N LEU A 131 -6.34 13.56 -18.28
CA LEU A 131 -5.24 12.96 -19.06
C LEU A 131 -5.00 11.50 -18.63
N PRO A 132 -4.44 10.66 -19.53
CA PRO A 132 -4.17 9.26 -19.23
C PRO A 132 -3.40 9.07 -17.92
N ALA A 133 -3.99 8.35 -16.98
CA ALA A 133 -3.47 8.08 -15.65
C ALA A 133 -3.56 6.59 -15.31
N ILE A 134 -2.91 6.18 -14.22
CA ILE A 134 -2.98 4.82 -13.68
C ILE A 134 -3.69 4.86 -12.33
N ILE A 135 -4.87 4.28 -12.23
CA ILE A 135 -5.77 4.39 -11.08
C ILE A 135 -6.11 2.98 -10.61
N PHE A 136 -5.61 2.59 -9.44
CA PHE A 136 -5.85 1.27 -8.88
C PHE A 136 -5.78 1.30 -7.36
N PHE A 137 -6.33 0.28 -6.71
CA PHE A 137 -6.33 0.13 -5.26
C PHE A 137 -7.00 1.30 -4.53
N ASN A 138 -8.04 1.88 -5.12
CA ASN A 138 -8.88 2.91 -4.51
C ASN A 138 -10.28 2.36 -4.21
N GLU A 139 -11.04 3.08 -3.39
CA GLU A 139 -12.43 2.78 -3.04
C GLU A 139 -13.35 3.88 -3.59
N PHE A 140 -14.28 3.51 -4.47
CA PHE A 140 -15.26 4.43 -5.06
C PHE A 140 -16.68 4.03 -4.66
N TRP A 141 -17.52 5.02 -4.33
CA TRP A 141 -18.93 4.81 -4.00
C TRP A 141 -19.82 4.39 -5.18
N GLY A 142 -19.23 4.25 -6.37
CA GLY A 142 -19.86 3.62 -7.54
C GLY A 142 -19.22 4.08 -8.84
N LYS A 143 -19.46 3.35 -9.93
CA LYS A 143 -18.88 3.69 -11.26
C LYS A 143 -19.24 5.10 -11.76
N GLY A 144 -20.41 5.62 -11.38
CA GLY A 144 -20.85 6.98 -11.73
C GLY A 144 -20.17 8.09 -10.93
N SER A 145 -19.28 7.74 -9.99
CA SER A 145 -18.51 8.70 -9.20
C SER A 145 -17.24 9.19 -9.89
N VAL A 146 -16.90 8.63 -11.05
CA VAL A 146 -15.67 8.95 -11.80
C VAL A 146 -15.99 9.40 -13.22
N CYS A 147 -15.27 10.42 -13.70
CA CYS A 147 -15.43 11.03 -15.01
C CYS A 147 -14.10 10.92 -15.79
N PRO A 148 -13.87 9.82 -16.52
CA PRO A 148 -12.74 9.74 -17.44
C PRO A 148 -13.03 10.40 -18.78
N GLU A 149 -12.43 11.57 -18.99
CA GLU A 149 -12.50 12.33 -20.25
C GLU A 149 -11.55 11.76 -21.32
N ASP A 150 -10.48 11.07 -20.90
CA ASP A 150 -9.56 10.34 -21.79
C ASP A 150 -9.40 8.87 -21.36
N ALA A 151 -8.63 8.09 -22.12
CA ALA A 151 -8.30 6.71 -21.79
C ALA A 151 -7.33 6.66 -20.60
N ALA A 152 -7.74 5.98 -19.53
CA ALA A 152 -6.91 5.71 -18.37
C ALA A 152 -6.82 4.21 -18.07
N SER A 153 -5.79 3.80 -17.33
CA SER A 153 -5.67 2.45 -16.80
C SER A 153 -6.37 2.39 -15.44
N TRP A 154 -7.36 1.52 -15.32
CA TRP A 154 -8.14 1.33 -14.08
C TRP A 154 -7.67 0.13 -13.26
N ASN A 155 -6.50 -0.40 -13.61
CA ASN A 155 -5.77 -1.39 -12.84
C ASN A 155 -4.27 -1.14 -12.96
N SER A 156 -3.52 -1.79 -12.08
CA SER A 156 -2.06 -1.75 -12.03
C SER A 156 -1.44 -2.22 -13.34
N SER A 157 -0.37 -1.57 -13.80
CA SER A 157 0.35 -1.94 -15.03
C SER A 157 1.14 -3.25 -14.93
N GLN A 158 1.40 -3.72 -13.71
CA GLN A 158 2.15 -4.94 -13.41
C GLN A 158 1.43 -5.74 -12.32
N LYS A 159 1.73 -7.04 -12.25
CA LYS A 159 1.22 -7.87 -11.16
C LYS A 159 1.88 -7.49 -9.84
N ILE A 160 1.06 -7.12 -8.88
CA ILE A 160 1.42 -6.70 -7.53
C ILE A 160 1.22 -7.90 -6.60
N ASN A 161 2.15 -8.08 -5.66
CA ASN A 161 1.93 -9.00 -4.55
C ASN A 161 0.93 -8.35 -3.60
N TYR A 162 -0.07 -9.08 -3.14
CA TYR A 162 -1.02 -8.56 -2.16
C TYR A 162 -1.43 -9.67 -1.19
N GLN A 163 -1.77 -9.27 0.02
CA GLN A 163 -2.37 -10.14 1.01
C GLN A 163 -3.88 -9.96 0.96
N PHE A 164 -4.63 -11.06 0.88
CA PHE A 164 -6.08 -11.07 1.00
C PHE A 164 -6.50 -12.31 1.80
N ARG A 165 -7.29 -12.13 2.87
CA ARG A 165 -7.65 -13.22 3.82
C ARG A 165 -6.44 -14.05 4.23
N SER A 166 -5.36 -13.36 4.58
CA SER A 166 -4.07 -13.95 4.95
C SER A 166 -3.29 -14.70 3.86
N ARG A 167 -3.84 -14.91 2.67
CA ARG A 167 -3.14 -15.46 1.50
C ARG A 167 -2.23 -14.42 0.88
N VAL A 168 -1.01 -14.80 0.51
CA VAL A 168 -0.13 -13.95 -0.30
C VAL A 168 -0.28 -14.34 -1.75
N LEU A 169 -0.91 -13.46 -2.51
CA LEU A 169 -1.29 -13.66 -3.90
C LEU A 169 -0.51 -12.69 -4.79
N ARG A 170 -0.52 -12.95 -6.10
CA ARG A 170 0.12 -12.08 -7.09
C ARG A 170 -0.77 -11.93 -8.31
N GLY A 171 -1.30 -10.73 -8.49
CA GLY A 171 -2.27 -10.42 -9.53
C GLY A 171 -2.23 -8.96 -9.91
N TYR A 172 -3.00 -8.59 -10.92
CA TYR A 172 -3.26 -7.18 -11.19
C TYR A 172 -4.32 -6.69 -10.20
N LEU A 173 -4.16 -5.48 -9.69
CA LEU A 173 -5.13 -4.85 -8.79
C LEU A 173 -5.87 -3.75 -9.53
N GLY A 174 -7.19 -3.77 -9.49
CA GLY A 174 -8.07 -2.67 -9.90
C GLY A 174 -8.56 -1.88 -8.71
N ASN A 175 -9.76 -1.33 -8.79
CA ASN A 175 -10.39 -0.53 -7.75
C ASN A 175 -11.58 -1.27 -7.15
N TYR A 176 -11.96 -0.90 -5.93
CA TYR A 176 -13.23 -1.32 -5.35
C TYR A 176 -14.33 -0.35 -5.77
N TRP A 177 -15.49 -0.91 -6.13
CA TRP A 177 -16.67 -0.18 -6.57
C TRP A 177 -17.87 -0.65 -5.76
N ASP A 178 -18.51 0.24 -5.01
CA ASP A 178 -19.67 -0.11 -4.16
C ASP A 178 -20.85 -0.71 -4.94
N ASP A 179 -20.97 -0.39 -6.23
CA ASP A 179 -22.01 -0.92 -7.13
C ASP A 179 -21.55 -2.13 -7.95
N TYR A 180 -20.36 -2.67 -7.70
CA TYR A 180 -19.89 -3.90 -8.35
C TYR A 180 -20.51 -5.14 -7.68
N SER A 181 -21.08 -6.01 -8.51
CA SER A 181 -21.79 -7.22 -8.09
C SER A 181 -21.36 -8.46 -8.85
N GLY A 182 -20.13 -8.47 -9.39
CA GLY A 182 -19.58 -9.64 -10.05
C GLY A 182 -19.21 -10.76 -9.08
N SER A 183 -18.67 -11.85 -9.62
CA SER A 183 -18.21 -13.02 -8.88
C SER A 183 -16.69 -13.02 -8.72
N ASP A 184 -16.25 -13.77 -7.72
CA ASP A 184 -14.87 -14.20 -7.51
C ASP A 184 -14.90 -15.72 -7.31
N GLU A 185 -14.89 -16.44 -8.43
CA GLU A 185 -14.98 -17.90 -8.50
C GLU A 185 -13.69 -18.56 -8.01
N ASN A 186 -12.56 -17.88 -8.20
CA ASN A 186 -11.23 -18.40 -7.85
C ASN A 186 -10.83 -18.07 -6.39
N GLY A 187 -11.57 -17.18 -5.73
CA GLY A 187 -11.43 -16.78 -4.34
C GLY A 187 -10.17 -15.97 -4.05
N ASP A 188 -9.59 -15.29 -5.03
CA ASP A 188 -8.36 -14.49 -4.89
C ASP A 188 -8.62 -13.04 -4.44
N GLY A 189 -9.88 -12.69 -4.23
CA GLY A 189 -10.33 -11.35 -3.82
C GLY A 189 -10.44 -10.37 -4.98
N ILE A 190 -10.18 -10.79 -6.21
CA ILE A 190 -10.32 -9.97 -7.42
C ILE A 190 -11.53 -10.50 -8.19
N GLY A 191 -12.36 -9.59 -8.66
CA GLY A 191 -13.53 -9.92 -9.45
C GLY A 191 -13.16 -10.48 -10.82
N ASP A 192 -13.87 -11.52 -11.24
CA ASP A 192 -13.65 -12.18 -12.54
C ASP A 192 -14.31 -11.43 -13.71
N GLN A 193 -15.27 -10.54 -13.44
CA GLN A 193 -15.88 -9.67 -14.45
C GLN A 193 -15.36 -8.24 -14.37
N PRO A 194 -15.09 -7.60 -15.52
CA PRO A 194 -14.65 -6.21 -15.54
C PRO A 194 -15.76 -5.22 -15.14
N VAL A 195 -15.36 -4.08 -14.59
CA VAL A 195 -16.21 -2.89 -14.49
C VAL A 195 -16.00 -2.00 -15.71
N PHE A 196 -17.07 -1.75 -16.46
CA PHE A 196 -17.06 -0.86 -17.63
C PHE A 196 -17.50 0.54 -17.22
N LEU A 197 -16.60 1.52 -17.34
CA LEU A 197 -16.93 2.95 -17.21
C LEU A 197 -17.34 3.52 -18.57
N ASN A 198 -16.56 3.21 -19.61
CA ASN A 198 -16.87 3.43 -21.03
C ASN A 198 -16.00 2.53 -21.92
N GLU A 199 -16.09 2.68 -23.24
CA GLU A 199 -15.37 1.85 -24.22
C GLU A 199 -13.84 1.87 -24.08
N LYS A 200 -13.27 2.92 -23.50
CA LYS A 200 -11.82 3.10 -23.32
C LYS A 200 -11.36 2.96 -21.87
N ASN A 201 -12.30 2.88 -20.94
CA ASN A 201 -12.04 2.92 -19.51
C ASN A 201 -12.71 1.72 -18.85
N ILE A 202 -11.91 0.67 -18.67
CA ILE A 202 -12.36 -0.62 -18.18
C ILE A 202 -11.43 -1.04 -17.04
N ASP A 203 -12.01 -1.30 -15.88
CA ASP A 203 -11.31 -1.97 -14.78
C ASP A 203 -11.47 -3.47 -14.96
N TYR A 204 -10.43 -4.14 -15.44
CA TYR A 204 -10.41 -5.60 -15.62
C TYR A 204 -10.22 -6.40 -14.33
N HIS A 205 -9.90 -5.74 -13.22
CA HIS A 205 -9.50 -6.40 -11.98
C HIS A 205 -10.16 -5.76 -10.75
N PRO A 206 -11.49 -5.56 -10.76
CA PRO A 206 -12.17 -4.88 -9.66
C PRO A 206 -11.97 -5.66 -8.35
N LEU A 207 -11.77 -4.95 -7.25
CA LEU A 207 -11.65 -5.58 -5.94
C LEU A 207 -13.03 -6.01 -5.44
N MET A 208 -13.12 -7.23 -4.90
CA MET A 208 -14.37 -7.76 -4.33
C MET A 208 -14.77 -7.11 -3.00
N TYR A 209 -13.80 -6.58 -2.27
CA TYR A 209 -13.99 -6.00 -0.95
C TYR A 209 -13.36 -4.60 -0.88
N PRO A 210 -13.75 -3.76 0.09
CA PRO A 210 -13.09 -2.50 0.34
C PRO A 210 -11.58 -2.68 0.56
N VAL A 211 -10.80 -1.66 0.21
CA VAL A 211 -9.32 -1.69 0.18
C VAL A 211 -8.69 -2.11 1.52
N ASP A 212 -9.36 -1.87 2.64
CA ASP A 212 -8.91 -2.28 3.99
C ASP A 212 -8.81 -3.82 4.18
N ASN A 213 -9.43 -4.61 3.29
CA ASN A 213 -9.35 -6.08 3.29
C ASN A 213 -8.10 -6.61 2.57
N TYR A 214 -7.32 -5.72 1.96
CA TYR A 214 -6.15 -6.06 1.16
C TYR A 214 -4.93 -5.36 1.73
N ARG A 215 -3.76 -5.99 1.60
CA ARG A 215 -2.48 -5.36 1.98
C ARG A 215 -1.51 -5.48 0.83
N VAL A 216 -1.03 -4.35 0.35
CA VAL A 216 -0.01 -4.30 -0.71
C VAL A 216 1.34 -4.07 -0.02
N PRO A 217 2.32 -4.99 -0.11
CA PRO A 217 3.58 -4.94 0.62
C PRO A 217 4.56 -3.80 0.26
N GLU A 218 4.12 -2.74 -0.42
CA GLU A 218 4.94 -1.54 -0.62
C GLU A 218 4.84 -0.54 0.55
N GLU A 219 4.47 -1.03 1.73
CA GLU A 219 4.57 -0.34 3.00
C GLU A 219 5.75 -0.97 3.74
N LYS A 220 6.87 -0.23 3.80
CA LYS A 220 8.15 -0.54 4.47
C LYS A 220 8.04 -1.73 5.43
N GLU A 221 8.69 -2.83 5.06
CA GLU A 221 8.78 -4.10 5.79
C GLU A 221 8.66 -3.89 7.31
N ILE A 222 7.47 -4.18 7.85
CA ILE A 222 7.42 -4.69 9.22
C ILE A 222 8.36 -5.90 9.19
N GLU A 223 9.26 -6.03 10.16
CA GLU A 223 10.14 -7.17 10.34
C GLU A 223 9.28 -8.46 10.32
N THR A 224 9.06 -9.02 9.12
CA THR A 224 8.13 -10.11 8.90
C THR A 224 9.00 -11.36 8.98
N GLU A 225 8.90 -12.09 10.08
CA GLU A 225 9.71 -13.28 10.27
C GLU A 225 9.31 -14.33 9.21
N LEU A 226 10.30 -14.80 8.42
CA LEU A 226 10.11 -15.85 7.43
C LEU A 226 10.17 -17.22 8.11
N ILE A 227 9.09 -17.99 8.01
CA ILE A 227 8.99 -19.39 8.39
C ILE A 227 9.00 -20.24 7.12
N ARG A 228 9.94 -21.17 7.03
CA ARG A 228 9.93 -22.22 6.01
C ARG A 228 9.31 -23.47 6.61
N ALA A 229 8.17 -23.89 6.07
CA ALA A 229 7.41 -25.03 6.58
C ALA A 229 7.29 -26.12 5.50
N ARG A 230 7.15 -27.39 5.91
CA ARG A 230 6.86 -28.50 5.00
C ARG A 230 5.41 -28.93 5.11
N VAL A 231 4.84 -29.38 4.00
CA VAL A 231 3.49 -29.98 4.01
C VAL A 231 3.43 -31.11 5.03
N ASP A 232 2.35 -31.13 5.82
CA ASP A 232 2.08 -32.08 6.91
C ASP A 232 3.07 -32.06 8.10
N GLU A 233 4.06 -31.16 8.12
CA GLU A 233 4.98 -30.96 9.26
C GLU A 233 4.51 -29.76 10.10
N PRO A 234 3.91 -29.96 11.29
CA PRO A 234 3.40 -28.87 12.10
C PRO A 234 4.54 -27.99 12.61
N PHE A 235 4.29 -26.68 12.66
CA PHE A 235 5.19 -25.71 13.30
C PHE A 235 4.44 -24.90 14.35
N THR A 236 5.20 -24.29 15.27
CA THR A 236 4.64 -23.49 16.35
C THR A 236 5.08 -22.05 16.29
N ILE A 237 4.16 -21.14 16.62
CA ILE A 237 4.46 -19.74 16.89
C ILE A 237 4.17 -19.49 18.36
N SER A 238 5.14 -18.94 19.08
CA SER A 238 5.07 -18.70 20.51
C SER A 238 5.17 -17.20 20.79
N LEU A 239 4.10 -16.60 21.31
CA LEU A 239 4.03 -15.16 21.59
C LEU A 239 3.83 -14.87 23.07
N PRO A 240 4.51 -13.86 23.64
CA PRO A 240 4.25 -13.41 25.00
C PRO A 240 2.77 -13.06 25.19
N SER A 241 2.18 -13.49 26.31
CA SER A 241 0.76 -13.28 26.59
C SER A 241 0.54 -13.17 28.09
N ASN A 242 -0.37 -12.29 28.52
CA ASN A 242 -0.83 -12.22 29.90
C ASN A 242 -2.37 -12.28 29.98
N PRO A 243 -2.97 -13.48 30.06
CA PRO A 243 -4.42 -13.67 30.05
C PRO A 243 -5.15 -12.92 31.19
N THR A 244 -4.49 -12.67 32.33
CA THR A 244 -5.13 -11.99 33.48
C THR A 244 -5.44 -10.53 33.22
N THR A 245 -4.96 -9.96 32.12
CA THR A 245 -5.21 -8.57 31.71
C THR A 245 -6.44 -8.41 30.80
N GLY A 246 -7.06 -9.52 30.41
CA GLY A 246 -8.16 -9.59 29.43
C GLY A 246 -7.72 -9.52 27.97
N TYR A 247 -6.42 -9.33 27.69
CA TYR A 247 -5.89 -9.36 26.33
C TYR A 247 -5.71 -10.80 25.84
N ALA A 248 -6.12 -11.04 24.60
CA ALA A 248 -5.93 -12.30 23.90
C ALA A 248 -5.36 -12.04 22.51
N TRP A 249 -4.61 -13.02 22.01
CA TRP A 249 -4.14 -13.03 20.64
C TRP A 249 -5.26 -13.60 19.75
N THR A 250 -5.61 -12.85 18.71
CA THR A 250 -6.47 -13.34 17.63
C THR A 250 -5.62 -13.60 16.41
N MET A 251 -5.76 -14.79 15.81
CA MET A 251 -5.06 -15.16 14.59
C MET A 251 -5.96 -14.96 13.37
N ASP A 252 -5.35 -14.46 12.30
CA ASP A 252 -5.85 -14.43 10.95
C ASP A 252 -4.81 -15.18 10.10
N TYR A 253 -5.25 -16.23 9.41
CA TYR A 253 -4.39 -17.11 8.63
C TYR A 253 -5.18 -17.70 7.46
N ASP A 254 -4.46 -18.19 6.46
CA ASP A 254 -5.10 -18.87 5.33
C ASP A 254 -5.47 -20.31 5.69
N ASN A 255 -6.77 -20.58 5.82
CA ASN A 255 -7.31 -21.90 6.11
C ASN A 255 -7.27 -22.89 4.92
N VAL A 256 -6.94 -22.40 3.71
CA VAL A 256 -6.74 -23.25 2.52
C VAL A 256 -5.34 -23.88 2.55
N LEU A 257 -4.34 -23.12 3.00
CA LEU A 257 -2.95 -23.55 3.04
C LEU A 257 -2.53 -24.08 4.42
N LEU A 258 -3.17 -23.66 5.50
CA LEU A 258 -2.83 -24.05 6.87
C LEU A 258 -4.08 -24.51 7.64
N ARG A 259 -3.92 -25.44 8.57
CA ARG A 259 -4.87 -25.68 9.65
C ARG A 259 -4.25 -25.20 10.96
N ALA A 260 -4.96 -24.35 11.71
CA ALA A 260 -4.49 -23.92 13.03
C ALA A 260 -5.29 -24.61 14.15
N GLU A 261 -4.61 -24.86 15.27
CA GLU A 261 -5.23 -25.23 16.54
C GLU A 261 -5.45 -23.99 17.41
N ASP A 262 -6.38 -24.06 18.37
CA ASP A 262 -6.60 -22.98 19.33
C ASP A 262 -5.32 -22.69 20.14
N ALA A 263 -5.18 -21.43 20.57
CA ALA A 263 -3.99 -21.01 21.30
C ALA A 263 -3.92 -21.69 22.68
N GLU A 264 -2.86 -22.46 22.94
CA GLU A 264 -2.59 -23.00 24.26
C GLU A 264 -1.74 -22.03 25.08
N PHE A 265 -2.20 -21.66 26.28
CA PHE A 265 -1.42 -20.81 27.18
C PHE A 265 -0.46 -21.63 28.05
N GLN A 266 0.82 -21.30 27.98
CA GLN A 266 1.87 -21.87 28.82
C GLN A 266 2.40 -20.83 29.82
N PRO A 267 2.28 -21.05 31.14
CA PRO A 267 2.78 -20.12 32.15
C PRO A 267 4.32 -20.08 32.14
N SER A 268 4.91 -18.90 32.39
CA SER A 268 6.37 -18.79 32.50
C SER A 268 6.90 -19.62 33.68
N ALA A 269 7.85 -20.53 33.41
CA ALA A 269 8.41 -21.45 34.41
C ALA A 269 8.98 -20.74 35.66
N THR A 270 9.44 -19.49 35.53
CA THR A 270 9.98 -18.66 36.61
C THR A 270 8.92 -18.03 37.51
N ASN A 271 7.66 -17.97 37.11
CA ASN A 271 6.58 -17.28 37.84
C ASN A 271 5.30 -18.11 38.02
N ALA A 272 5.35 -19.43 37.75
CA ALA A 272 4.17 -20.33 37.74
C ALA A 272 3.34 -20.36 39.04
N VAL A 273 3.81 -19.74 40.12
CA VAL A 273 3.17 -19.75 41.45
C VAL A 273 2.50 -18.40 41.80
N ARG A 274 2.61 -17.35 40.98
CA ARG A 274 2.02 -16.03 41.28
C ARG A 274 0.82 -15.72 40.39
N PRO A 275 -0.38 -15.46 40.96
CA PRO A 275 -1.51 -14.92 40.20
C PRO A 275 -1.11 -13.62 39.49
N GLY A 276 -1.39 -13.53 38.18
CA GLY A 276 -1.08 -12.34 37.36
C GLY A 276 0.23 -12.40 36.56
N ALA A 277 1.02 -13.46 36.69
CA ALA A 277 2.24 -13.63 35.90
C ALA A 277 1.93 -13.91 34.43
N GLY A 278 2.64 -13.21 33.53
CA GLY A 278 2.60 -13.49 32.10
C GLY A 278 3.18 -14.86 31.74
N GLY A 279 2.81 -15.35 30.56
CA GLY A 279 3.27 -16.57 29.95
C GLY A 279 3.39 -16.43 28.45
N THR A 280 3.18 -17.52 27.73
CA THR A 280 3.30 -17.59 26.27
C THR A 280 2.04 -18.23 25.72
N SER A 281 1.43 -17.63 24.70
CA SER A 281 0.42 -18.29 23.88
C SER A 281 1.13 -19.02 22.74
N VAL A 282 0.90 -20.33 22.65
CA VAL A 282 1.48 -21.20 21.63
C VAL A 282 0.40 -21.54 20.60
N PHE A 283 0.71 -21.28 19.34
CA PHE A 283 -0.15 -21.56 18.18
C PHE A 283 0.48 -22.68 17.37
N VAL A 284 -0.27 -23.73 17.09
CA VAL A 284 0.18 -24.84 16.25
C VAL A 284 -0.46 -24.70 14.86
N PHE A 285 0.36 -24.71 13.83
CA PHE A 285 -0.07 -24.67 12.44
C PHE A 285 0.37 -25.94 11.72
N THR A 286 -0.55 -26.64 11.07
CA THR A 286 -0.23 -27.74 10.14
C THR A 286 -0.37 -27.24 8.70
N PRO A 287 0.72 -27.21 7.92
CA PRO A 287 0.65 -26.88 6.50
C PRO A 287 -0.05 -27.98 5.69
N LEU A 288 -1.03 -27.60 4.86
CA LEU A 288 -1.88 -28.52 4.11
C LEU A 288 -1.45 -28.64 2.64
N ARG A 289 -0.92 -27.56 2.05
CA ARG A 289 -0.55 -27.48 0.64
C ARG A 289 0.65 -26.57 0.45
N ILE A 290 1.44 -26.83 -0.58
CA ILE A 290 2.51 -25.94 -1.02
C ILE A 290 1.95 -24.56 -1.40
N GLY A 291 2.64 -23.50 -1.00
CA GLY A 291 2.15 -22.15 -1.19
C GLY A 291 2.86 -21.13 -0.32
N LYS A 292 2.41 -19.88 -0.44
CA LYS A 292 2.92 -18.73 0.32
C LYS A 292 1.76 -18.06 1.01
N THR A 293 1.89 -17.83 2.30
CA THR A 293 0.84 -17.22 3.13
C THR A 293 1.46 -16.35 4.19
N THR A 294 0.65 -15.50 4.81
CA THR A 294 1.05 -14.75 6.01
C THR A 294 0.14 -15.16 7.15
N ILE A 295 0.71 -15.39 8.33
CA ILE A 295 -0.06 -15.49 9.57
C ILE A 295 0.02 -14.14 10.25
N ARG A 296 -1.14 -13.57 10.58
CA ARG A 296 -1.23 -12.33 11.35
C ARG A 296 -1.81 -12.62 12.71
N LEU A 297 -1.10 -12.22 13.76
CA LEU A 297 -1.57 -12.29 15.13
C LEU A 297 -1.75 -10.87 15.66
N VAL A 298 -2.91 -10.59 16.24
CA VAL A 298 -3.26 -9.28 16.83
C VAL A 298 -3.55 -9.47 18.31
N TYR A 299 -2.86 -8.72 19.17
CA TYR A 299 -3.06 -8.77 20.62
C TYR A 299 -3.97 -7.63 21.05
N LYS A 300 -5.20 -7.96 21.46
CA LYS A 300 -6.18 -6.98 21.94
C LYS A 300 -7.17 -7.60 22.92
N ARG A 301 -7.92 -6.76 23.63
CA ARG A 301 -9.12 -7.20 24.35
C ARG A 301 -10.25 -7.42 23.34
N PRO A 302 -10.99 -8.55 23.38
CA PRO A 302 -12.04 -8.84 22.40
C PRO A 302 -13.13 -7.75 22.28
N TRP A 303 -13.36 -6.99 23.35
CA TRP A 303 -14.37 -5.92 23.43
C TRP A 303 -13.82 -4.50 23.19
N GLU A 304 -12.52 -4.34 22.88
CA GLU A 304 -11.91 -3.04 22.60
C GLU A 304 -11.35 -2.98 21.17
N ASN A 305 -11.30 -1.77 20.60
CA ASN A 305 -10.69 -1.51 19.29
C ASN A 305 -9.21 -1.08 19.39
N ILE A 306 -8.65 -1.04 20.61
CA ILE A 306 -7.25 -0.69 20.83
C ILE A 306 -6.38 -1.94 20.72
N VAL A 307 -5.47 -1.93 19.75
CA VAL A 307 -4.50 -3.01 19.52
C VAL A 307 -3.26 -2.74 20.37
N ALA A 308 -2.88 -3.71 21.21
CA ALA A 308 -1.67 -3.63 22.03
C ALA A 308 -0.43 -4.11 21.26
N ASP A 309 -0.57 -5.11 20.40
CA ASP A 309 0.53 -5.61 19.59
C ASP A 309 0.03 -6.27 18.28
N THR A 310 0.88 -6.30 17.26
CA THR A 310 0.65 -7.06 16.03
C THR A 310 1.94 -7.75 15.61
N ARG A 311 1.83 -9.03 15.26
CA ARG A 311 2.91 -9.83 14.68
C ARG A 311 2.47 -10.42 13.36
N ALA A 312 3.37 -10.42 12.39
CA ALA A 312 3.13 -11.00 11.08
C ALA A 312 4.30 -11.94 10.74
N PHE A 313 3.95 -13.15 10.31
CA PHE A 313 4.90 -14.19 9.91
C PHE A 313 4.64 -14.55 8.47
N TYR A 314 5.67 -14.47 7.63
CA TYR A 314 5.56 -14.92 6.25
C TYR A 314 5.92 -16.40 6.20
N VAL A 315 5.01 -17.23 5.69
CA VAL A 315 5.17 -18.69 5.66
C VAL A 315 5.33 -19.13 4.21
N GLU A 316 6.48 -19.74 3.90
CA GLU A 316 6.73 -20.42 2.64
C GLU A 316 6.61 -21.93 2.87
N ILE A 317 5.57 -22.53 2.29
CA ILE A 317 5.27 -23.96 2.43
C ILE A 317 5.87 -24.70 1.23
N ILE A 318 6.81 -25.58 1.50
CA ILE A 318 7.53 -26.41 0.53
C ILE A 318 7.14 -27.89 0.70
N SER A 319 7.51 -28.71 -0.28
CA SER A 319 7.34 -30.18 -0.23
C SER A 319 8.31 -30.84 0.74
#